data_AF-A0A7M1S318-F1
#
_entry.id   AF-A0A7M1S318-F1
#
_cell.length_a   1.000
_cell.length_b   1.000
_cell.length_c   1.000
_cell.angle_alpha   90.00
_cell.angle_beta   90.00
_cell.angle_gamma   90.00
#
_symmetry.space_group_name_H-M   'P 1'
#
loop_
_entity.id
_entity.type
_entity.pdbx_description
1 polymer ?
#
loop_
_entity_poly.entity_id
_entity_poly.type
_entity_poly.pdbx_seq_one_letter_code
_entity_poly.pdbx_strand_id
1 'polypeptide(L)' 'MMQNEPTLEKIEDYYNQESREKRMTVWIVILSGLLIGALYSIISMNSVVDDTLKVRTDIIKY' A
#
# COMPACT_ATOMS: atom_id res chain seq x y z
N MET A 1 -44.61 9.80 -19.03
CA MET A 1 -43.73 8.79 -18.40
C MET A 1 -42.55 8.57 -19.33
N MET A 2 -41.35 8.37 -18.77
CA MET A 2 -40.04 8.14 -19.43
C MET A 2 -39.33 9.37 -20.00
N GLN A 3 -38.66 10.14 -19.13
CA GLN A 3 -37.55 11.05 -19.50
C GLN A 3 -36.32 10.79 -18.61
N ASN A 4 -36.18 9.57 -18.09
CA ASN A 4 -35.20 9.23 -17.06
C ASN A 4 -34.18 8.17 -17.50
N GLU A 5 -34.00 7.95 -18.80
CA GLU A 5 -32.90 7.10 -19.26
C GLU A 5 -31.62 7.95 -19.37
N PRO A 6 -30.58 7.64 -18.57
CA PRO A 6 -29.28 8.27 -18.74
C PRO A 6 -28.72 7.80 -20.09
N THR A 7 -28.56 8.74 -21.03
CA THR A 7 -27.89 8.47 -22.30
C THR A 7 -26.43 8.11 -22.04
N LEU A 8 -25.82 7.32 -22.93
CA LEU A 8 -24.42 6.89 -22.81
C LEU A 8 -23.44 8.05 -22.56
N GLU A 9 -23.73 9.22 -23.12
CA GLU A 9 -22.95 10.46 -22.92
C GLU A 9 -23.14 11.13 -21.55
N LYS A 10 -24.23 10.85 -20.84
CA LYS A 10 -24.48 11.35 -19.47
C LYS A 10 -23.86 10.47 -18.39
N ILE A 11 -23.30 9.33 -18.77
CA ILE A 11 -22.54 8.48 -17.85
C ILE A 11 -21.17 9.13 -17.68
N GLU A 12 -20.93 9.69 -16.50
CA GLU A 12 -19.74 10.48 -16.14
C GLU A 12 -18.40 9.76 -16.40
N ASP A 13 -18.41 8.42 -16.43
CA ASP A 13 -17.23 7.55 -16.68
C ASP A 13 -17.12 7.02 -18.13
N TYR A 14 -18.03 7.34 -19.07
CA TYR A 14 -18.09 6.64 -20.38
C TYR A 14 -17.01 7.09 -21.38
N TYR A 15 -16.49 8.30 -21.26
CA TYR A 15 -15.54 8.90 -22.22
C TYR A 15 -14.16 9.22 -21.64
N ASN A 16 -13.77 8.57 -20.53
CA ASN A 16 -12.50 8.87 -19.87
C ASN A 16 -12.40 10.36 -19.46
N GLN A 17 -13.55 11.01 -19.24
CA GLN A 17 -13.70 12.38 -18.70
C GLN A 17 -13.49 12.40 -17.18
N GLU A 18 -12.81 11.39 -16.66
CA GLU A 18 -12.40 11.33 -15.27
C GLU A 18 -11.59 12.58 -14.94
N SER A 19 -12.14 13.38 -14.02
CA SER A 19 -11.53 14.61 -13.56
C SER A 19 -10.08 14.35 -13.18
N ARG A 20 -9.19 15.28 -13.53
CA ARG A 20 -7.76 15.22 -13.19
C ARG A 20 -7.53 14.96 -11.70
N GLU A 21 -8.49 15.38 -10.86
CA GLU A 21 -8.53 15.13 -9.43
C GLU A 21 -8.70 13.63 -9.10
N LYS A 22 -9.62 12.91 -9.76
CA LYS A 22 -9.84 11.46 -9.57
C LYS A 22 -8.59 10.66 -9.91
N ARG A 23 -7.90 11.02 -11.01
CA ARG A 23 -6.61 10.42 -11.39
C ARG A 23 -5.52 10.72 -10.36
N MET A 24 -5.44 11.96 -9.88
CA MET A 24 -4.46 12.37 -8.88
C MET A 24 -4.67 11.65 -7.55
N THR A 25 -5.91 11.43 -7.12
CA THR A 25 -6.23 10.63 -5.93
C THR A 25 -5.74 9.19 -6.08
N VAL A 26 -5.97 8.55 -7.23
CA VAL A 26 -5.46 7.19 -7.49
C VAL A 26 -3.93 7.15 -7.39
N TRP A 27 -3.24 8.12 -7.99
CA TRP A 27 -1.78 8.23 -7.88
C TRP A 27 -1.31 8.42 -6.44
N ILE A 28 -2.00 9.23 -5.64
CA ILE A 28 -1.68 9.43 -4.22
C ILE A 28 -1.85 8.13 -3.42
N VAL A 29 -2.91 7.36 -3.68
CA VAL A 29 -3.16 6.07 -3.03
C VAL A 29 -2.07 5.05 -3.40
N ILE A 30 -1.68 4.99 -4.67
CA ILE A 30 -0.59 4.11 -5.12
C ILE A 30 0.73 4.53 -4.46
N LEU A 31 1.04 5.83 -4.45
CA LEU A 31 2.27 6.35 -3.87
C LEU A 31 2.35 6.10 -2.35
N SER A 32 1.21 6.24 -1.64
CA SER A 32 1.17 6.00 -0.19
C SER A 32 1.34 4.52 0.15
N GLY A 33 0.71 3.62 -0.60
CA GLY A 33 0.92 2.18 -0.45
C GLY A 33 2.37 1.77 -0.70
N LEU A 34 2.98 2.33 -1.75
CA LEU A 34 4.39 2.07 -2.09
C LEU A 34 5.35 2.59 -1.02
N LEU A 35 5.09 3.77 -0.46
CA LEU A 35 5.89 4.33 0.65
C LEU A 35 5.83 3.45 1.91
N ILE A 36 4.64 2.98 2.28
CA ILE A 36 4.48 2.11 3.47
C ILE A 36 5.19 0.77 3.24
N GLY A 37 5.03 0.17 2.05
CA GLY A 37 5.72 -1.07 1.69
C GLY A 37 7.24 -0.91 1.68
N ALA A 38 7.75 0.20 1.13
CA ALA A 38 9.17 0.50 1.13
C ALA A 38 9.71 0.70 2.55
N LEU A 39 9.00 1.43 3.40
CA LEU A 39 9.38 1.64 4.80
C LEU A 39 9.42 0.31 5.57
N TYR A 40 8.40 -0.53 5.41
CA TYR A 40 8.34 -1.84 6.04
C TYR A 40 9.50 -2.74 5.58
N SER A 41 9.79 -2.74 4.28
CA SER A 41 10.92 -3.49 3.72
C SER A 41 12.25 -3.04 4.30
N ILE A 42 12.49 -1.73 4.42
CA ILE A 42 13.73 -1.19 5.00
C ILE A 42 13.86 -1.61 6.47
N ILE A 43 12.80 -1.48 7.26
CA ILE A 43 12.81 -1.89 8.66
C ILE A 43 13.09 -3.39 8.78
N SER A 44 12.39 -4.21 7.99
CA SER A 44 12.56 -5.67 8.00
C SER A 44 13.97 -6.12 7.59
N MET A 45 14.63 -5.40 6.68
CA MET A 45 16.00 -5.71 6.27
C MET A 45 17.03 -5.33 7.35
N ASN A 46 16.76 -4.28 8.12
CA ASN A 46 17.67 -3.82 9.19
C ASN A 46 17.41 -4.52 10.52
N SER A 47 16.23 -5.10 10.72
CA SER A 47 15.97 -6.00 11.84
C SER A 47 16.63 -7.35 11.58
N VAL A 48 17.95 -7.41 11.82
CA VAL A 48 18.65 -8.68 11.98
C VAL A 48 18.05 -9.35 13.21
N VAL A 49 17.12 -10.27 13.01
CA VAL A 49 16.67 -11.19 14.06
C VAL A 49 17.88 -12.03 14.44
N ASP A 50 18.35 -11.83 15.66
CA ASP A 50 19.48 -12.57 16.22
C ASP A 50 18.99 -13.99 16.51
N ASP A 51 19.14 -14.89 15.54
CA ASP A 51 18.85 -16.32 15.65
C ASP A 51 19.82 -17.05 16.61
N THR A 52 20.75 -16.32 17.24
CA THR A 52 21.63 -16.90 18.25
C THR A 52 20.83 -17.08 19.54
N LEU A 53 20.46 -18.33 19.81
CA LEU A 53 20.13 -18.73 21.18
C LEU A 53 21.32 -18.35 22.06
N LYS A 54 21.16 -17.32 22.90
CA LYS A 54 22.11 -16.99 23.96
C LYS A 54 22.05 -18.10 24.99
N VAL A 55 22.62 -19.27 24.67
CA VAL A 55 22.79 -20.37 25.60
C VAL A 55 23.78 -19.88 26.64
N ARG A 56 23.23 -19.34 27.73
CA ARG A 56 23.96 -19.10 28.97
C ARG A 56 24.30 -20.48 29.54
N THR A 57 25.42 -21.06 29.13
CA THR A 57 26.00 -22.18 29.86
C THR A 57 26.66 -21.62 31.11
N ASP A 58 25.88 -21.48 32.19
CA ASP A 58 26.38 -21.22 33.55
C ASP A 58 27.10 -22.45 34.13
N ILE A 59 27.75 -23.26 33.30
CA ILE A 59 28.57 -24.38 33.77
C ILE A 59 29.90 -23.78 34.21
N ILE A 60 29.99 -23.45 35.49
CA ILE A 60 31.27 -23.14 36.15
C ILE A 60 32.10 -24.42 36.09
N LYS A 61 33.14 -24.39 35.26
CA LYS A 61 34.11 -25.48 35.17
C LYS A 61 35.06 -25.37 36.37
N TYR A 62 34.89 -26.26 37.34
CA TYR A 62 35.83 -26.47 38.45
C TYR A 62 37.13 -27.10 37.94
#